data_AF-A0A7S1QTI8-F1
#
_entry.id   AF-A0A7S1QTI8-F1
#
_cell.length_a   1.000
_cell.length_b   1.000
_cell.length_c   1.000
_cell.angle_alpha   90.00
_cell.angle_beta   90.00
_cell.angle_gamma   90.00
#
_symmetry.space_group_name_H-M   'P 1'
#
loop_
_entity.id
_entity.type
_entity.pdbx_description
1 polymer ?
#
loop_
_entity_poly.entity_id
_entity_poly.type
_entity_poly.pdbx_seq_one_letter_code
_entity_poly.pdbx_strand_id
1 'polypeptide(L)'
;MAEAQPPEDLPQRALAEAVESRKRKREDGTAAPDEEEGGAAAGDAAAKPDLRFRVGQQVLCNLSKKAYGFLWRRATVFALRHEAGGSEVPYVVQLEDGKLAGSPEDHDECIRLAARATLDSRVMRVFALPADQRASAHPRFMEGDRVAVQLDVGIWEEGTVLEVWACPERGGKPLKSWVGFAVPYAVRLDMGEDVMVPFDTDEVIRAESAARPPQKSIAEQLGGKDRTAAEPKGKRFVKRKNATGQWVTVDNVTGSERPCCPPDSDEEV
;
A
#
# COMPACT_ATOMS: atom_id res chain seq x y z
N MET A 1 -32.32 -25.46 39.38
CA MET A 1 -32.24 -24.56 38.21
C MET A 1 -31.10 -23.61 38.51
N ALA A 2 -29.95 -23.78 37.87
CA ALA A 2 -28.79 -22.93 38.07
C ALA A 2 -28.90 -21.75 37.12
N GLU A 3 -29.10 -20.56 37.68
CA GLU A 3 -29.19 -19.29 36.97
C GLU A 3 -27.79 -18.94 36.45
N ALA A 4 -27.60 -19.00 35.14
CA ALA A 4 -26.32 -18.69 34.50
C ALA A 4 -26.07 -17.18 34.59
N GLN A 5 -25.02 -16.78 35.32
CA GLN A 5 -24.58 -15.40 35.38
C GLN A 5 -24.05 -14.95 34.01
N PRO A 6 -24.42 -13.73 33.54
CA PRO A 6 -23.93 -13.19 32.28
C PRO A 6 -22.42 -12.89 32.36
N PRO A 7 -21.67 -13.03 31.26
CA PRO A 7 -20.24 -12.76 31.23
C PRO A 7 -19.96 -11.29 31.52
N GLU A 8 -19.07 -11.04 32.48
CA GLU A 8 -18.58 -9.70 32.83
C GLU A 8 -17.84 -9.08 31.65
N ASP A 9 -18.39 -7.97 31.13
CA ASP A 9 -17.76 -7.07 30.19
C ASP A 9 -16.59 -6.32 30.87
N LEU A 10 -15.35 -6.67 30.50
CA LEU A 10 -14.15 -5.88 30.77
C LEU A 10 -13.26 -5.83 29.51
N PRO A 11 -12.59 -4.71 29.15
CA PRO A 11 -12.65 -3.35 29.68
C PRO A 11 -12.72 -2.27 28.55
N GLN A 12 -13.91 -1.80 28.18
CA GLN A 12 -14.02 -0.61 27.30
C GLN A 12 -13.55 0.69 27.99
N ARG A 13 -13.56 0.71 29.34
CA ARG A 13 -13.16 1.87 30.15
C ARG A 13 -11.67 2.19 30.09
N ALA A 14 -10.80 1.18 30.05
CA ALA A 14 -9.35 1.38 29.96
C ALA A 14 -8.92 2.00 28.61
N LEU A 15 -9.70 1.75 27.55
CA LEU A 15 -9.44 2.30 26.21
C LEU A 15 -9.85 3.77 26.08
N ALA A 16 -10.90 4.21 26.78
CA ALA A 16 -11.32 5.62 26.78
C ALA A 16 -10.30 6.52 27.50
N GLU A 17 -9.73 6.06 28.63
CA GLU A 17 -8.71 6.81 29.37
C GLU A 17 -7.39 6.94 28.59
N ALA A 18 -7.02 5.93 27.80
CA ALA A 18 -5.82 5.99 26.93
C ALA A 18 -5.94 7.03 25.79
N VAL A 19 -7.16 7.28 25.30
CA VAL A 19 -7.42 8.29 24.25
C VAL A 19 -7.39 9.72 24.84
N GLU A 20 -7.96 9.95 26.01
CA GLU A 20 -7.91 11.27 26.67
C GLU A 20 -6.50 11.65 27.18
N SER A 21 -5.73 10.67 27.67
CA SER A 21 -4.37 10.90 28.19
C SER A 21 -3.40 11.44 27.12
N ARG A 22 -3.64 11.14 25.83
CA ARG A 22 -2.80 11.63 24.72
C ARG A 22 -3.11 13.05 24.29
N LYS A 23 -4.30 13.58 24.59
CA LYS A 23 -4.65 14.97 24.26
C LYS A 23 -4.00 15.97 25.21
N ARG A 24 -3.64 15.56 26.44
CA ARG A 24 -3.04 16.41 27.47
C ARG A 24 -1.50 16.49 27.42
N LYS A 25 -0.80 15.52 26.83
CA LYS A 25 0.68 15.48 26.84
C LYS A 25 1.35 16.41 25.81
N ARG A 26 0.64 17.38 25.23
CA ARG A 26 1.18 18.32 24.24
C ARG A 26 1.52 19.71 24.78
N GLU A 27 1.23 20.01 26.06
CA GLU A 27 1.32 21.39 26.57
C GLU A 27 2.33 21.63 27.72
N ASP A 28 2.97 20.62 28.30
CA ASP A 28 3.90 20.84 29.42
C ASP A 28 5.37 20.49 29.10
N GLY A 29 6.21 21.52 29.14
CA GLY A 29 7.29 21.52 30.12
C GLY A 29 8.70 21.22 29.60
N THR A 30 9.36 22.25 29.10
CA THR A 30 10.82 22.43 29.08
C THR A 30 11.41 22.37 30.50
N ALA A 31 12.34 21.43 30.76
CA ALA A 31 13.42 21.59 31.74
C ALA A 31 14.53 20.56 31.45
N ALA A 32 15.74 21.06 31.21
CA ALA A 32 16.96 20.26 31.08
C ALA A 32 17.64 20.10 32.45
N PRO A 33 18.14 18.90 32.79
CA PRO A 33 19.19 18.76 33.78
C PRO A 33 20.52 18.31 33.15
N ASP A 34 21.57 18.92 33.68
CA ASP A 34 22.99 18.75 33.38
C ASP A 34 23.56 17.35 33.70
N GLU A 35 24.68 17.09 33.03
CA GLU A 35 25.38 15.83 32.78
C GLU A 35 26.16 15.27 33.99
N GLU A 36 26.09 13.95 34.20
CA GLU A 36 27.16 13.18 34.86
C GLU A 36 27.65 12.06 33.92
N GLU A 37 28.92 12.14 33.53
CA GLU A 37 29.65 11.16 32.72
C GLU A 37 29.92 9.87 33.50
N GLY A 38 29.16 8.82 33.18
CA GLY A 38 29.45 7.44 33.57
C GLY A 38 29.53 6.55 32.34
N GLY A 39 30.75 6.25 31.89
CA GLY A 39 31.03 5.37 30.74
C GLY A 39 30.56 3.93 31.00
N ALA A 40 29.35 3.62 30.55
CA ALA A 40 28.84 2.27 30.38
C ALA A 40 28.89 1.88 28.90
N ALA A 41 29.49 0.73 28.63
CA ALA A 41 29.60 0.15 27.30
C ALA A 41 28.26 0.24 26.55
N ALA A 42 28.23 1.06 25.50
CA ALA A 42 27.09 1.23 24.61
C ALA A 42 26.79 -0.09 23.92
N GLY A 43 25.94 -0.90 24.57
CA GLY A 43 25.31 -2.05 23.95
C GLY A 43 24.53 -1.54 22.75
N ASP A 44 24.91 -2.01 21.57
CA ASP A 44 24.30 -1.71 20.28
C ASP A 44 22.84 -2.19 20.32
N ALA A 45 21.96 -1.35 20.87
CA ALA A 45 20.55 -1.61 20.99
C ALA A 45 20.01 -1.65 19.56
N ALA A 46 19.91 -2.86 19.01
CA ALA A 46 19.49 -3.12 17.65
C ALA A 46 18.24 -2.30 17.35
N ALA A 47 18.40 -1.26 16.53
CA ALA A 47 17.31 -0.37 16.15
C ALA A 47 16.20 -1.22 15.54
N LYS A 48 15.01 -1.18 16.15
CA LYS A 48 13.87 -1.96 15.66
C LYS A 48 13.58 -1.55 14.21
N PRO A 49 13.33 -2.50 13.29
CA PRO A 49 13.08 -2.19 11.89
C PRO A 49 11.86 -1.29 11.74
N ASP A 50 11.90 -0.36 10.78
CA ASP A 50 10.77 0.53 10.50
C ASP A 50 9.57 -0.27 9.99
N LEU A 51 8.37 0.13 10.42
CA LEU A 51 7.13 -0.57 10.07
C LEU A 51 6.61 -0.06 8.71
N ARG A 52 6.11 -0.99 7.88
CA ARG A 52 5.64 -0.68 6.51
C ARG A 52 4.46 0.28 6.45
N PHE A 53 3.56 0.24 7.44
CA PHE A 53 2.34 1.05 7.44
C PHE A 53 2.33 2.16 8.48
N ARG A 54 1.60 3.23 8.19
CA ARG A 54 1.45 4.42 9.06
C ARG A 54 0.08 4.46 9.73
N VAL A 55 -0.01 5.13 10.88
CA VAL A 55 -1.30 5.41 11.53
C VAL A 55 -2.22 6.19 10.59
N GLY A 56 -3.48 5.78 10.51
CA GLY A 56 -4.49 6.33 9.59
C GLY A 56 -4.52 5.65 8.22
N GLN A 57 -3.55 4.82 7.88
CA GLN A 57 -3.50 4.15 6.59
C GLN A 57 -4.54 3.03 6.49
N GLN A 58 -5.19 2.91 5.32
CA GLN A 58 -6.15 1.83 5.06
C GLN A 58 -5.42 0.54 4.69
N VAL A 59 -5.79 -0.54 5.38
CA VAL A 59 -5.17 -1.85 5.26
C VAL A 59 -6.22 -2.96 5.21
N LEU A 60 -5.79 -4.13 4.77
CA LEU A 60 -6.50 -5.38 4.95
C LEU A 60 -5.85 -6.13 6.09
N CYS A 61 -6.64 -6.55 7.05
CA CYS A 61 -6.20 -7.38 8.16
C CYS A 61 -6.80 -8.78 8.03
N ASN A 62 -5.95 -9.79 8.15
CA ASN A 62 -6.38 -11.17 8.16
C ASN A 62 -6.86 -11.55 9.55
N LEU A 63 -8.15 -11.86 9.68
CA LEU A 63 -8.77 -12.27 10.94
C LEU A 63 -9.04 -13.78 10.97
N SER A 64 -8.42 -14.56 10.10
CA SER A 64 -8.62 -16.00 10.10
C SER A 64 -8.03 -16.66 11.34
N LYS A 65 -8.84 -17.53 11.97
CA LYS A 65 -8.38 -18.38 13.09
C LYS A 65 -7.79 -19.71 12.62
N LYS A 66 -7.95 -20.04 11.33
CA LYS A 66 -7.58 -21.32 10.72
C LYS A 66 -6.59 -21.07 9.60
N ALA A 67 -5.59 -21.92 9.47
CA ALA A 67 -4.56 -21.85 8.42
C ALA A 67 -5.13 -21.90 6.98
N TYR A 68 -6.29 -22.54 6.79
CA TYR A 68 -6.89 -22.72 5.45
C TYR A 68 -7.97 -21.69 5.09
N GLY A 69 -8.21 -20.72 5.97
CA GLY A 69 -9.13 -19.61 5.70
C GLY A 69 -8.35 -18.32 5.63
N PHE A 70 -8.70 -17.46 4.68
CA PHE A 70 -8.25 -16.07 4.69
C PHE A 70 -9.49 -15.21 4.84
N LEU A 71 -9.69 -14.66 6.03
CA LEU A 71 -10.79 -13.75 6.31
C LEU A 71 -10.21 -12.34 6.34
N TRP A 72 -10.06 -11.76 5.17
CA TRP A 72 -9.61 -10.39 5.02
C TRP A 72 -10.74 -9.42 5.35
N ARG A 73 -10.49 -8.49 6.25
CA ARG A 73 -11.39 -7.35 6.50
C ARG A 73 -10.64 -6.05 6.30
N ARG A 74 -11.36 -5.05 5.79
CA ARG A 74 -10.86 -3.69 5.71
C ARG A 74 -10.72 -3.11 7.11
N ALA A 75 -9.63 -2.40 7.31
CA ALA A 75 -9.30 -1.75 8.57
C ALA A 75 -8.47 -0.49 8.32
N THR A 76 -8.37 0.36 9.34
CA THR A 76 -7.48 1.51 9.37
C THR A 76 -6.43 1.30 10.47
N VAL A 77 -5.15 1.52 10.18
CA VAL A 77 -4.09 1.42 11.20
C VAL A 77 -4.35 2.46 12.30
N PHE A 78 -4.60 1.98 13.51
CA PHE A 78 -4.95 2.79 14.68
C PHE A 78 -3.73 3.10 15.55
N ALA A 79 -2.85 2.13 15.75
CA ALA A 79 -1.62 2.31 16.51
C ALA A 79 -0.49 1.40 15.98
N LEU A 80 0.75 1.82 16.21
CA LEU A 80 1.96 1.06 15.91
C LEU A 80 2.59 0.58 17.23
N ARG A 81 3.24 -0.58 17.22
CA ARG A 81 4.00 -1.14 18.35
C ARG A 81 3.22 -1.10 19.67
N HIS A 82 2.02 -1.67 19.67
CA HIS A 82 1.17 -1.66 20.86
C HIS A 82 1.51 -2.84 21.77
N GLU A 83 1.78 -2.58 23.04
CA GLU A 83 1.98 -3.64 24.03
C GLU A 83 0.64 -4.11 24.58
N ALA A 84 0.35 -5.41 24.42
CA ALA A 84 -0.84 -6.06 24.97
C ALA A 84 -0.45 -7.39 25.61
N GLY A 85 -0.74 -7.55 26.90
CA GLY A 85 -0.47 -8.81 27.62
C GLY A 85 1.02 -9.19 27.67
N GLY A 86 1.92 -8.21 27.67
CA GLY A 86 3.37 -8.45 27.69
C GLY A 86 3.98 -8.82 26.33
N SER A 87 3.23 -8.71 25.24
CA SER A 87 3.74 -8.86 23.87
C SER A 87 3.51 -7.57 23.07
N GLU A 88 4.50 -7.15 22.28
CA GLU A 88 4.36 -6.02 21.34
C GLU A 88 3.75 -6.54 20.04
N VAL A 89 2.59 -5.98 19.64
CA VAL A 89 2.04 -6.19 18.29
C VAL A 89 2.44 -5.02 17.39
N PRO A 90 2.94 -5.28 16.16
CA PRO A 90 3.40 -4.24 15.26
C PRO A 90 2.29 -3.27 14.88
N TYR A 91 1.06 -3.76 14.67
CA TYR A 91 -0.09 -2.94 14.29
C TYR A 91 -1.33 -3.28 15.10
N VAL A 92 -2.02 -2.23 15.56
CA VAL A 92 -3.43 -2.31 15.94
C VAL A 92 -4.22 -1.60 14.87
N VAL A 93 -5.25 -2.25 14.36
CA VAL A 93 -6.11 -1.73 13.30
C VAL A 93 -7.55 -1.62 13.81
N GLN A 94 -8.27 -0.60 13.36
CA GLN A 94 -9.70 -0.42 13.59
C GLN A 94 -10.47 -0.94 12.38
N LEU A 95 -11.30 -1.95 12.60
CA LEU A 95 -12.20 -2.52 11.59
C LEU A 95 -13.37 -1.56 11.29
N GLU A 96 -14.07 -1.79 10.19
CA GLU A 96 -15.25 -0.97 9.82
C GLU A 96 -16.39 -1.03 10.84
N ASP A 97 -16.48 -2.10 11.64
CA ASP A 97 -17.46 -2.24 12.73
C ASP A 97 -17.02 -1.54 14.04
N GLY A 98 -15.92 -0.77 13.99
CA GLY A 98 -15.35 -0.03 15.10
C GLY A 98 -14.49 -0.87 16.06
N LYS A 99 -14.46 -2.20 15.89
CA LYS A 99 -13.64 -3.09 16.73
C LYS A 99 -12.16 -2.95 16.40
N LEU A 100 -11.32 -3.21 17.40
CA LEU A 100 -9.87 -3.23 17.23
C LEU A 100 -9.37 -4.67 17.03
N ALA A 101 -8.36 -4.83 16.17
CA ALA A 101 -7.65 -6.08 15.96
C ALA A 101 -6.14 -5.82 15.93
N GLY A 102 -5.34 -6.77 16.43
CA GLY A 102 -3.88 -6.72 16.35
C GLY A 102 -3.37 -7.59 15.20
N SER A 103 -2.39 -7.08 14.44
CA SER A 103 -1.60 -7.90 13.52
C SER A 103 -0.43 -8.50 14.29
N PRO A 104 -0.25 -9.83 14.33
CA PRO A 104 0.84 -10.44 15.09
C PRO A 104 2.23 -10.15 14.48
N GLU A 105 2.30 -10.00 13.16
CA GLU A 105 3.54 -9.78 12.42
C GLU A 105 3.36 -8.67 11.37
N ASP A 106 4.47 -8.03 10.97
CA ASP A 106 4.50 -7.14 9.81
C ASP A 106 4.76 -7.92 8.52
N HIS A 107 3.82 -8.80 8.20
CA HIS A 107 3.89 -9.66 7.03
C HIS A 107 2.61 -9.55 6.20
N ASP A 108 2.74 -9.71 4.89
CA ASP A 108 1.59 -9.66 3.99
C ASP A 108 0.55 -10.75 4.31
N GLU A 109 0.88 -11.83 4.99
CA GLU A 109 -0.13 -12.82 5.41
C GLU A 109 -1.03 -12.36 6.56
N CYS A 110 -0.61 -11.34 7.32
CA CYS A 110 -1.34 -10.78 8.46
C CYS A 110 -1.97 -9.44 8.12
N ILE A 111 -1.23 -8.59 7.41
CA ILE A 111 -1.62 -7.21 7.10
C ILE A 111 -1.09 -6.79 5.73
N ARG A 112 -1.97 -6.25 4.89
CA ARG A 112 -1.64 -5.77 3.54
C ARG A 112 -2.16 -4.35 3.35
N LEU A 113 -1.56 -3.62 2.42
CA LEU A 113 -2.12 -2.37 1.95
C LEU A 113 -3.49 -2.64 1.29
N ALA A 114 -4.53 -1.91 1.71
CA ALA A 114 -5.88 -2.07 1.12
C ALA A 114 -5.89 -1.63 -0.35
N ALA A 115 -5.08 -0.62 -0.65
CA ALA A 115 -4.94 0.05 -1.92
C ALA A 115 -4.17 -0.74 -3.01
N ARG A 116 -3.91 -2.04 -2.87
CA ARG A 116 -3.24 -2.79 -3.93
C ARG A 116 -4.22 -3.18 -5.02
N ALA A 117 -3.93 -2.75 -6.26
CA ALA A 117 -4.56 -3.36 -7.41
C ALA A 117 -4.13 -4.84 -7.51
N THR A 118 -5.09 -5.74 -7.64
CA THR A 118 -4.81 -7.18 -7.65
C THR A 118 -5.84 -7.94 -8.46
N LEU A 119 -5.45 -9.14 -8.88
CA LEU A 119 -6.31 -10.12 -9.53
C LEU A 119 -7.10 -10.98 -8.54
N ASP A 120 -6.81 -10.93 -7.23
CA ASP A 120 -7.57 -11.73 -6.25
C ASP A 120 -8.98 -11.14 -6.04
N SER A 121 -9.92 -11.63 -6.86
CA SER A 121 -11.35 -11.29 -6.80
C SER A 121 -12.00 -11.50 -5.44
N ARG A 122 -11.43 -12.31 -4.53
CA ARG A 122 -11.99 -12.45 -3.16
C ARG A 122 -11.61 -11.26 -2.30
N VAL A 123 -10.37 -10.79 -2.43
CA VAL A 123 -9.88 -9.61 -1.73
C VAL A 123 -10.56 -8.35 -2.27
N MET A 124 -10.63 -8.22 -3.60
CA MET A 124 -11.27 -7.06 -4.25
C MET A 124 -12.73 -6.91 -3.90
N ARG A 125 -13.44 -8.03 -3.64
CA ARG A 125 -14.84 -7.97 -3.21
C ARG A 125 -15.04 -7.20 -1.91
N VAL A 126 -14.03 -7.15 -1.02
CA VAL A 126 -14.11 -6.39 0.24
C VAL A 126 -14.28 -4.89 -0.01
N PHE A 127 -13.85 -4.40 -1.18
CA PHE A 127 -13.92 -2.98 -1.56
C PHE A 127 -14.92 -2.68 -2.66
N ALA A 128 -15.52 -3.71 -3.24
CA ALA A 128 -16.47 -3.54 -4.32
C ALA A 128 -17.72 -2.81 -3.80
N LEU A 129 -18.13 -1.77 -4.52
CA LEU A 129 -19.27 -0.96 -4.17
C LEU A 129 -20.56 -1.59 -4.72
N PRO A 130 -21.65 -1.61 -3.93
CA PRO A 130 -22.96 -2.04 -4.40
C PRO A 130 -23.57 -1.01 -5.36
N ALA A 131 -24.53 -1.45 -6.17
CA ALA A 131 -25.10 -0.67 -7.27
C ALA A 131 -25.64 0.72 -6.89
N ASP A 132 -26.24 0.84 -5.72
CA ASP A 132 -26.78 2.08 -5.14
C ASP A 132 -25.68 3.09 -4.80
N GLN A 133 -24.55 2.63 -4.25
CA GLN A 133 -23.43 3.51 -3.90
C GLN A 133 -22.67 4.00 -5.13
N ARG A 134 -22.59 3.17 -6.19
CA ARG A 134 -21.95 3.55 -7.46
C ARG A 134 -22.60 4.77 -8.12
N ALA A 135 -23.91 4.94 -7.98
CA ALA A 135 -24.62 6.08 -8.55
C ALA A 135 -24.19 7.43 -7.94
N SER A 136 -23.69 7.40 -6.70
CA SER A 136 -23.19 8.59 -6.00
C SER A 136 -21.70 8.86 -6.24
N ALA A 137 -20.96 7.85 -6.67
CA ALA A 137 -19.54 7.96 -6.93
C ALA A 137 -19.31 8.35 -8.40
N HIS A 138 -18.47 9.36 -8.62
CA HIS A 138 -18.10 9.81 -9.95
C HIS A 138 -16.63 9.44 -10.21
N PRO A 139 -16.35 8.41 -11.05
CA PRO A 139 -14.99 8.02 -11.38
C PRO A 139 -14.25 9.16 -12.09
N ARG A 140 -13.01 9.44 -11.66
CA ARG A 140 -12.15 10.47 -12.24
C ARG A 140 -11.60 10.13 -13.63
N PHE A 141 -11.44 8.84 -13.92
CA PHE A 141 -10.90 8.34 -15.19
C PHE A 141 -11.97 7.65 -16.03
N MET A 142 -11.84 7.73 -17.35
CA MET A 142 -12.72 7.10 -18.33
C MET A 142 -12.02 5.96 -19.06
N GLU A 143 -12.80 5.12 -19.75
CA GLU A 143 -12.26 4.05 -20.60
C GLU A 143 -11.33 4.63 -21.68
N GLY A 144 -10.13 4.05 -21.80
CA GLY A 144 -9.07 4.51 -22.69
C GLY A 144 -8.07 5.47 -22.05
N ASP A 145 -8.32 6.00 -20.86
CA ASP A 145 -7.38 6.89 -20.19
C ASP A 145 -6.10 6.17 -19.76
N ARG A 146 -4.97 6.88 -19.88
CA ARG A 146 -3.65 6.44 -19.43
C ARG A 146 -3.44 6.75 -17.96
N VAL A 147 -3.14 5.71 -17.20
CA VAL A 147 -3.05 5.78 -15.74
C VAL A 147 -1.83 5.03 -15.23
N ALA A 148 -1.35 5.43 -14.06
CA ALA A 148 -0.42 4.65 -13.25
C ALA A 148 -1.17 4.07 -12.06
N VAL A 149 -1.00 2.78 -11.81
CA VAL A 149 -1.68 2.02 -10.76
C VAL A 149 -0.68 1.49 -9.74
N GLN A 150 -1.00 1.62 -8.46
CA GLN A 150 -0.21 1.08 -7.38
C GLN A 150 -0.45 -0.43 -7.21
N LEU A 151 0.53 -1.24 -7.57
CA LEU A 151 0.50 -2.70 -7.37
C LEU A 151 0.97 -3.08 -5.97
N ASP A 152 1.97 -2.35 -5.46
CA ASP A 152 2.53 -2.52 -4.11
C ASP A 152 3.07 -1.19 -3.56
N VAL A 153 3.50 -1.19 -2.30
CA VAL A 153 4.14 -0.06 -1.63
C VAL A 153 5.33 0.41 -2.45
N GLY A 154 5.18 1.59 -3.08
CA GLY A 154 6.17 2.18 -3.97
C GLY A 154 6.35 1.49 -5.33
N ILE A 155 5.53 0.50 -5.70
CA ILE A 155 5.54 -0.11 -7.04
C ILE A 155 4.33 0.42 -7.81
N TRP A 156 4.62 1.20 -8.85
CA TRP A 156 3.63 1.81 -9.74
C TRP A 156 3.86 1.30 -11.16
N GLU A 157 2.80 0.82 -11.79
CA GLU A 157 2.84 0.33 -13.17
C GLU A 157 1.85 1.11 -14.02
N GLU A 158 2.24 1.42 -15.25
CA GLU A 158 1.41 2.15 -16.20
C GLU A 158 0.47 1.21 -16.95
N GLY A 159 -0.68 1.76 -17.35
CA GLY A 159 -1.69 1.02 -18.08
C GLY A 159 -2.79 1.91 -18.63
N THR A 160 -3.78 1.26 -19.22
CA THR A 160 -4.95 1.89 -19.82
C THR A 160 -6.21 1.39 -19.14
N VAL A 161 -7.11 2.30 -18.76
CA VAL A 161 -8.41 1.95 -18.20
C VAL A 161 -9.23 1.20 -19.26
N LEU A 162 -9.61 -0.04 -18.96
CA LEU A 162 -10.41 -0.88 -19.84
C LEU A 162 -11.91 -0.68 -19.60
N GLU A 163 -12.31 -0.62 -18.34
CA GLU A 163 -13.71 -0.61 -17.93
C GLU A 163 -13.85 0.23 -16.65
N VAL A 164 -14.88 1.08 -16.63
CA VAL A 164 -15.30 1.83 -15.44
C VAL A 164 -16.44 1.07 -14.76
N TRP A 165 -16.39 0.95 -13.43
CA TRP A 165 -17.29 0.07 -12.66
C TRP A 165 -17.15 -1.40 -13.02
N ALA A 166 -15.90 -1.85 -13.13
CA ALA A 166 -15.55 -3.20 -13.54
C ALA A 166 -15.97 -4.28 -12.54
N CYS A 167 -16.37 -5.43 -13.09
CA CYS A 167 -16.65 -6.64 -12.32
C CYS A 167 -15.89 -7.84 -12.93
N PRO A 168 -15.36 -8.76 -12.11
CA PRO A 168 -14.64 -9.91 -12.65
C PRO A 168 -15.62 -10.86 -13.33
N GLU A 169 -15.25 -11.27 -14.53
CA GLU A 169 -16.05 -12.15 -15.37
C GLU A 169 -15.36 -13.48 -15.64
N ARG A 170 -16.15 -14.53 -15.90
CA ARG A 170 -15.67 -15.80 -16.43
C ARG A 170 -16.55 -16.22 -17.60
N GLY A 171 -16.00 -16.13 -18.81
CA GLY A 171 -16.73 -16.43 -20.05
C GLY A 171 -17.82 -15.39 -20.38
N GLY A 172 -17.52 -14.10 -20.19
CA GLY A 172 -18.43 -12.99 -20.46
C GLY A 172 -19.62 -12.90 -19.50
N LYS A 173 -19.49 -13.49 -18.32
CA LYS A 173 -20.52 -13.45 -17.27
C LYS A 173 -19.88 -13.07 -15.94
N PRO A 174 -20.47 -12.13 -15.18
CA PRO A 174 -20.00 -11.80 -13.84
C PRO A 174 -19.97 -13.03 -12.93
N LEU A 175 -18.95 -13.11 -12.08
CA LEU A 175 -18.90 -14.15 -11.05
C LEU A 175 -20.15 -14.06 -10.15
N LYS A 176 -20.70 -15.19 -9.70
CA LYS A 176 -21.90 -15.21 -8.84
C LYS A 176 -21.71 -14.40 -7.56
N SER A 177 -20.50 -14.39 -7.02
CA SER A 177 -20.12 -13.56 -5.87
C SER A 177 -20.10 -12.06 -6.18
N TRP A 178 -20.10 -11.64 -7.44
CA TRP A 178 -19.97 -10.24 -7.83
C TRP A 178 -21.26 -9.62 -8.37
N VAL A 179 -22.36 -10.37 -8.38
CA VAL A 179 -23.65 -9.84 -8.84
C VAL A 179 -24.05 -8.63 -7.97
N GLY A 180 -24.16 -7.46 -8.61
CA GLY A 180 -24.51 -6.19 -7.96
C GLY A 180 -23.34 -5.43 -7.34
N PHE A 181 -22.11 -5.93 -7.47
CA PHE A 181 -20.89 -5.32 -6.95
C PHE A 181 -19.90 -5.01 -8.07
N ALA A 182 -19.19 -3.90 -7.95
CA ALA A 182 -18.10 -3.56 -8.88
C ALA A 182 -17.00 -2.74 -8.18
N VAL A 183 -15.81 -2.77 -8.73
CA VAL A 183 -14.73 -1.85 -8.34
C VAL A 183 -14.69 -0.65 -9.29
N PRO A 184 -14.09 0.48 -8.89
CA PRO A 184 -14.00 1.66 -9.75
C PRO A 184 -13.44 1.41 -11.15
N TYR A 185 -12.35 0.65 -11.28
CA TYR A 185 -11.67 0.46 -12.57
C TYR A 185 -11.13 -0.96 -12.79
N ALA A 186 -11.12 -1.40 -14.03
CA ALA A 186 -10.18 -2.41 -14.54
C ALA A 186 -9.16 -1.74 -15.45
N VAL A 187 -7.88 -2.06 -15.27
CA VAL A 187 -6.76 -1.45 -16.00
C VAL A 187 -5.93 -2.54 -16.66
N ARG A 188 -5.67 -2.40 -17.97
CA ARG A 188 -4.67 -3.19 -18.70
C ARG A 188 -3.32 -2.55 -18.46
N LEU A 189 -2.45 -3.21 -17.71
CA LEU A 189 -1.06 -2.79 -17.55
C LEU A 189 -0.31 -2.94 -18.88
N ASP A 190 0.72 -2.12 -19.08
CA ASP A 190 1.56 -2.17 -20.29
C ASP A 190 2.34 -3.49 -20.42
N MET A 191 2.52 -4.20 -19.30
CA MET A 191 3.07 -5.55 -19.28
C MET A 191 2.09 -6.62 -19.80
N GLY A 192 0.84 -6.24 -20.12
CA GLY A 192 -0.19 -7.10 -20.71
C GLY A 192 -1.17 -7.72 -19.70
N GLU A 193 -0.91 -7.57 -18.40
CA GLU A 193 -1.79 -8.07 -17.34
C GLU A 193 -2.98 -7.12 -17.09
N ASP A 194 -4.12 -7.68 -16.72
CA ASP A 194 -5.28 -6.91 -16.27
C ASP A 194 -5.29 -6.84 -14.74
N VAL A 195 -5.56 -5.67 -14.18
CA VAL A 195 -5.70 -5.50 -12.73
C VAL A 195 -6.99 -4.77 -12.39
N MET A 196 -7.56 -5.11 -11.24
CA MET A 196 -8.73 -4.42 -10.69
C MET A 196 -8.27 -3.39 -9.66
N VAL A 197 -8.85 -2.18 -9.73
CA VAL A 197 -8.46 -1.02 -8.91
C VAL A 197 -9.57 -0.74 -7.90
N PRO A 198 -9.34 -1.01 -6.60
CA PRO A 198 -10.41 -0.98 -5.59
C PRO A 198 -10.85 0.43 -5.16
N PHE A 199 -10.03 1.45 -5.38
CA PHE A 199 -10.31 2.81 -4.93
C PHE A 199 -9.96 3.83 -6.01
N ASP A 200 -10.78 4.88 -6.11
CA ASP A 200 -10.49 6.05 -6.92
C ASP A 200 -9.81 7.15 -6.08
N THR A 201 -8.58 6.90 -5.68
CA THR A 201 -7.75 7.90 -4.98
C THR A 201 -6.38 7.96 -5.62
N ASP A 202 -5.70 9.09 -5.49
CA ASP A 202 -4.32 9.24 -5.98
C ASP A 202 -3.36 8.27 -5.30
N GLU A 203 -3.69 7.69 -4.14
CA GLU A 203 -2.85 6.66 -3.54
C GLU A 203 -2.87 5.36 -4.35
N VAL A 204 -3.91 5.10 -5.14
CA VAL A 204 -4.10 3.82 -5.85
C VAL A 204 -3.97 3.97 -7.36
N ILE A 205 -4.56 5.04 -7.91
CA ILE A 205 -4.61 5.30 -9.34
C ILE A 205 -4.44 6.79 -9.61
N ARG A 206 -3.59 7.10 -10.58
CA ARG A 206 -3.25 8.47 -10.99
C ARG A 206 -3.26 8.58 -12.50
N ALA A 207 -3.43 9.79 -13.01
CA ALA A 207 -3.11 10.08 -14.41
C ALA A 207 -1.63 9.78 -14.67
N GLU A 208 -1.30 9.29 -15.87
CA GLU A 208 0.09 9.00 -16.30
C GLU A 208 1.00 10.23 -16.15
N SER A 209 0.47 11.42 -16.43
CA SER A 209 1.20 12.69 -16.34
C SER A 209 1.33 13.24 -14.91
N ALA A 210 0.65 12.65 -13.92
CA ALA A 210 0.73 13.10 -12.55
C ALA A 210 2.13 12.82 -11.99
N ALA A 211 2.67 13.77 -11.21
CA ALA A 211 3.96 13.61 -10.56
C ALA A 211 3.97 12.30 -9.74
N ARG A 212 4.85 11.37 -10.14
CA ARG A 212 5.04 10.13 -9.41
C ARG A 212 5.58 10.48 -8.02
N PRO A 213 5.07 9.86 -6.95
CA PRO A 213 5.76 9.96 -5.68
C PRO A 213 7.17 9.39 -5.90
N PRO A 214 8.21 9.98 -5.29
CA PRO A 214 9.58 9.50 -5.46
C PRO A 214 9.61 8.00 -5.19
N GLN A 215 9.90 7.24 -6.24
CA GLN A 215 9.95 5.79 -6.15
C GLN A 215 11.18 5.45 -5.33
N LYS A 216 10.98 4.99 -4.09
CA LYS A 216 12.07 4.43 -3.31
C LYS A 216 12.66 3.29 -4.12
N SER A 217 13.98 3.29 -4.30
CA SER A 217 14.62 2.16 -4.99
C SER A 217 14.32 0.86 -4.23
N ILE A 218 14.27 -0.29 -4.91
CA ILE A 218 14.09 -1.60 -4.23
C ILE A 218 15.11 -1.78 -3.10
N ALA A 219 16.32 -1.24 -3.28
CA ALA A 219 17.35 -1.23 -2.26
C ALA A 219 16.95 -0.41 -1.03
N GLU A 220 16.39 0.80 -1.20
CA GLU A 220 15.87 1.62 -0.09
C GLU A 220 14.67 0.97 0.60
N GLN A 221 13.79 0.30 -0.15
CA GLN A 221 12.63 -0.39 0.41
C GLN A 221 13.04 -1.57 1.30
N LEU A 222 14.12 -2.27 0.95
CA LEU A 222 14.67 -3.40 1.71
C LEU A 222 15.64 -2.97 2.82
N GLY A 223 15.67 -1.69 3.20
CA GLY A 223 16.55 -1.19 4.26
C GLY A 223 18.03 -1.17 3.86
N GLY A 224 18.33 -1.17 2.55
CA GLY A 224 19.66 -0.92 2.05
C GLY A 224 20.10 0.48 2.48
N LYS A 225 21.14 0.55 3.32
CA LYS A 225 21.82 1.81 3.67
C LYS A 225 21.94 2.68 2.43
N ASP A 226 21.47 3.92 2.54
CA ASP A 226 21.62 4.95 1.51
C ASP A 226 23.03 4.84 0.94
N ARG A 227 23.14 4.46 -0.33
CA ARG A 227 24.41 4.54 -1.03
C ARG A 227 24.73 6.01 -1.11
N THR A 228 25.53 6.50 -0.15
CA THR A 228 26.16 7.82 -0.14
C THR A 228 26.53 8.15 -1.57
N ALA A 229 25.91 9.20 -2.11
CA ALA A 229 25.94 9.63 -3.50
C ALA A 229 27.23 9.24 -4.22
N ALA A 230 27.27 8.03 -4.77
CA ALA A 230 28.33 7.62 -5.65
C ALA A 230 28.10 8.41 -6.94
N GLU A 231 29.16 9.04 -7.46
CA GLU A 231 29.11 9.82 -8.69
C GLU A 231 28.24 9.14 -9.75
N PRO A 232 27.37 9.88 -10.45
CA PRO A 232 26.42 9.31 -11.39
C PRO A 232 27.17 8.55 -12.47
N LYS A 233 27.25 7.22 -12.32
CA LYS A 233 27.68 6.33 -13.39
C LYS A 233 26.76 6.61 -14.57
N GLY A 234 27.35 6.97 -15.71
CA GLY A 234 26.63 7.49 -16.89
C GLY A 234 25.38 6.70 -17.25
N LYS A 235 24.40 7.38 -17.88
CA LYS A 235 23.09 6.81 -18.25
C LYS A 235 23.26 5.40 -18.84
N ARG A 236 22.65 4.40 -18.18
CA ARG A 236 22.73 2.98 -18.59
C ARG A 236 22.20 2.77 -20.01
N PHE A 237 21.15 3.50 -20.36
CA PHE A 237 20.52 3.43 -21.67
C PHE A 237 20.74 4.72 -22.44
N VAL A 238 21.22 4.61 -23.68
CA VAL A 238 21.43 5.74 -24.59
C VAL A 238 20.62 5.51 -25.86
N LYS A 239 19.77 6.47 -26.22
CA LYS A 239 19.09 6.47 -27.51
C LYS A 239 20.05 6.97 -28.58
N ARG A 240 20.22 6.21 -29.67
CA ARG A 240 21.02 6.61 -30.84
C ARG A 240 20.41 6.02 -32.12
N LYS A 241 20.81 6.54 -33.27
CA LYS A 241 20.52 5.90 -34.56
C LYS A 241 21.55 4.81 -34.83
N ASN A 242 21.10 3.62 -35.23
CA ASN A 242 21.98 2.53 -35.66
C ASN A 242 22.49 2.76 -37.10
N ALA A 243 23.26 1.82 -37.64
CA ALA A 243 23.79 1.89 -39.01
C ALA A 243 22.69 1.93 -40.10
N THR A 244 21.47 1.49 -39.80
CA THR A 244 20.32 1.54 -40.72
C THR A 244 19.48 2.82 -40.57
N GLY A 245 19.89 3.75 -39.70
CA GLY A 245 19.19 5.00 -39.44
C GLY A 245 17.97 4.88 -38.53
N GLN A 246 17.70 3.69 -37.98
CA GLN A 246 16.60 3.46 -37.03
C GLN A 246 17.03 3.86 -35.62
N TRP A 247 16.09 4.44 -34.87
CA TRP A 247 16.30 4.75 -33.46
C TRP A 247 16.32 3.47 -32.63
N VAL A 248 17.40 3.30 -31.88
CA VAL A 248 17.58 2.20 -30.94
C VAL A 248 18.00 2.74 -29.59
N THR A 249 17.53 2.09 -28.53
CA THR A 249 18.04 2.26 -27.17
C THR A 249 19.12 1.21 -26.94
N VAL A 250 20.33 1.65 -26.60
CA VAL A 250 21.48 0.79 -26.35
C VAL A 250 21.77 0.74 -24.86
N ASP A 251 21.83 -0.46 -24.30
CA ASP A 251 22.31 -0.69 -22.92
C ASP A 251 23.84 -0.66 -22.93
N ASN A 252 24.44 0.38 -22.35
CA ASN A 252 25.90 0.56 -22.28
C ASN A 252 26.62 -0.55 -21.51
N VAL A 253 25.90 -1.33 -20.68
CA VAL A 253 26.49 -2.43 -19.91
C VAL A 253 26.52 -3.71 -20.73
N THR A 254 25.46 -4.00 -21.48
CA THR A 254 25.30 -5.28 -22.19
C THR A 254 25.56 -5.20 -23.69
N GLY A 255 25.59 -3.99 -24.26
CA GLY A 255 25.69 -3.73 -25.70
C GLY A 255 24.44 -4.10 -26.49
N SER A 256 23.35 -4.50 -25.82
CA SER A 256 22.11 -4.90 -26.49
C SER A 256 21.37 -3.68 -27.04
N GLU A 257 20.92 -3.77 -28.29
CA GLU A 257 20.14 -2.73 -28.97
C GLU A 257 18.66 -3.14 -29.05
N ARG A 258 17.75 -2.21 -28.71
CA ARG A 258 16.30 -2.40 -28.85
C ARG A 258 15.70 -1.26 -29.69
N PRO A 259 14.85 -1.54 -30.69
CA PRO A 259 14.14 -0.49 -31.42
C PRO A 259 13.36 0.43 -30.47
N CYS A 260 13.41 1.73 -30.70
CA CYS A 260 12.63 2.71 -29.94
C CYS A 260 12.12 3.85 -30.83
N CYS A 261 11.14 4.61 -30.33
CA CYS A 261 10.71 5.83 -31.00
C CYS A 261 11.81 6.90 -30.97
N PRO A 262 11.86 7.81 -31.97
CA PRO A 262 12.67 9.02 -31.89
C PRO A 262 12.42 9.76 -30.56
N PRO A 263 13.44 10.42 -29.97
CA PRO A 263 13.19 11.35 -28.88
C PRO A 263 12.26 12.47 -29.39
N ASP A 264 11.32 12.88 -28.55
CA ASP A 264 10.47 14.04 -28.87
C ASP A 264 11.37 15.26 -29.04
N SER A 265 11.09 16.04 -30.08
CA SER A 265 11.95 17.10 -30.62
C SER A 265 12.31 18.24 -29.67
N ASP A 266 11.83 18.19 -28.41
CA ASP A 266 11.97 19.26 -27.42
C ASP A 266 13.11 19.03 -26.41
N GLU A 267 13.84 17.91 -26.48
CA GLU A 267 15.05 17.65 -25.67
C GLU A 267 16.37 17.90 -26.44
N GLU A 268 16.44 18.94 -27.28
CA GLU A 268 17.73 19.45 -27.77
C GLU A 268 18.41 20.30 -26.68
N VAL A 269 19.40 19.70 -26.00
CA VAL A 269 20.45 20.37 -25.20
C VAL A 269 21.80 20.13 -25.84
#